data_AF-A0A0F2LMW2-F1
#
_entry.id   AF-A0A0F2LMW2-F1
#
_cell.length_a   1.000
_cell.length_b   1.000
_cell.length_c   1.000
_cell.angle_alpha   90.00
_cell.angle_beta   90.00
_cell.angle_gamma   90.00
#
_symmetry.space_group_name_H-M   'P 1'
#
loop_
_entity.id
_entity.type
_entity.pdbx_description
1 polymer ?
#
loop_
_entity_poly.entity_id
_entity_poly.type
_entity_poly.pdbx_seq_one_letter_code
_entity_poly.pdbx_strand_id
1 'polypeptide(L)'
;VKGVGLSKDPERRRKNRAQKFREYFSQGRVHLIPLEDFLGERVSDVLLNAWGDYVQLVDETPCVGYRIDVRALRGALLGVVRKGKVVGAGLLLDVEEKAVKFLSRAEEADGVILGTMSLTPDFEERAIQLEKC
;
A
#
# COMPACT_ATOMS: atom_id res chain seq x y z
N VAL A 1 14.76 -34.13 0.67
CA VAL A 1 14.49 -32.71 1.02
C VAL A 1 14.68 -31.87 -0.24
N LYS A 2 13.61 -31.38 -0.87
CA LYS A 2 13.72 -30.51 -2.06
C LYS A 2 14.32 -29.18 -1.60
N GLY A 3 15.55 -28.89 -2.01
CA GLY A 3 16.23 -27.65 -1.67
C GLY A 3 15.44 -26.46 -2.19
N VAL A 4 15.10 -25.52 -1.30
CA VAL A 4 14.54 -24.23 -1.67
C VAL A 4 15.60 -23.53 -2.51
N GLY A 5 15.41 -23.51 -3.83
CA GLY A 5 16.35 -22.94 -4.78
C GLY A 5 16.48 -21.43 -4.58
N LEU A 6 17.35 -21.01 -3.66
CA LEU A 6 17.76 -19.63 -3.48
C LEU A 6 18.65 -19.23 -4.68
N SER A 7 18.00 -18.85 -5.77
CA SER A 7 18.67 -18.22 -6.91
C SER A 7 19.33 -16.92 -6.45
N LYS A 8 20.66 -16.84 -6.55
CA LYS A 8 21.42 -15.62 -6.24
C LYS A 8 21.19 -14.51 -7.29
N ASP A 9 20.77 -14.88 -8.49
CA ASP A 9 20.49 -13.96 -9.60
C ASP A 9 19.39 -12.93 -9.22
N PRO A 10 19.74 -11.62 -9.17
CA PRO A 10 18.80 -10.55 -8.86
C PRO A 10 17.62 -10.44 -9.85
N GLU A 11 17.85 -10.60 -11.15
CA GLU A 11 16.79 -10.46 -12.17
C GLU A 11 15.75 -11.57 -12.02
N ARG A 12 16.24 -12.80 -11.87
CA ARG A 12 15.37 -13.95 -11.62
C ARG A 12 14.59 -13.79 -10.31
N ARG A 13 15.19 -13.23 -9.26
CA ARG A 13 14.48 -12.92 -8.00
C ARG A 13 13.38 -11.88 -8.21
N ARG A 14 13.65 -10.80 -8.96
CA ARG A 14 12.65 -9.78 -9.32
C ARG A 14 11.47 -10.39 -10.08
N LYS A 15 11.74 -11.14 -11.15
CA LYS A 15 10.71 -11.84 -11.95
C LYS A 15 9.88 -12.79 -11.09
N ASN A 16 10.52 -13.58 -10.23
CA ASN A 16 9.83 -14.49 -9.32
C ASN A 16 8.92 -13.75 -8.33
N ARG A 17 9.33 -12.60 -7.79
CA ARG A 17 8.48 -11.79 -6.88
C ARG A 17 7.30 -11.18 -7.62
N ALA A 18 7.53 -10.59 -8.79
CA ALA A 18 6.46 -10.04 -9.62
C ALA A 18 5.40 -11.11 -9.96
N GLN A 19 5.85 -12.32 -10.31
CA GLN A 19 4.94 -13.44 -10.57
C GLN A 19 4.12 -13.83 -9.34
N LYS A 20 4.75 -13.90 -8.14
CA LYS A 20 4.03 -14.17 -6.89
C LYS A 20 2.98 -13.11 -6.57
N PHE A 21 3.28 -11.83 -6.79
CA PHE A 21 2.30 -10.76 -6.59
C PHE A 21 1.14 -10.89 -7.57
N ARG A 22 1.43 -11.13 -8.86
CA ARG A 22 0.40 -11.36 -9.88
C ARG A 22 -0.53 -12.51 -9.50
N GLU A 23 0.04 -13.65 -9.13
CA GLU A 23 -0.72 -14.83 -8.67
C GLU A 23 -1.57 -14.50 -7.44
N TYR A 24 -1.01 -13.84 -6.43
CA TYR A 24 -1.72 -13.47 -5.21
C TYR A 24 -2.91 -12.53 -5.51
N PHE A 25 -2.68 -11.44 -6.24
CA PHE A 25 -3.69 -10.42 -6.48
C PHE A 25 -4.71 -10.80 -7.56
N SER A 26 -4.38 -11.70 -8.49
CA SER A 26 -5.35 -12.22 -9.47
C SER A 26 -6.55 -12.93 -8.85
N GLN A 27 -6.41 -13.43 -7.62
CA GLN A 27 -7.46 -14.09 -6.85
C GLN A 27 -8.09 -13.15 -5.80
N GLY A 28 -7.69 -11.89 -5.79
CA GLY A 28 -8.19 -10.90 -4.85
C GLY A 28 -9.59 -10.41 -5.22
N ARG A 29 -10.29 -9.88 -4.22
CA ARG A 29 -11.51 -9.12 -4.40
C ARG A 29 -11.28 -7.66 -4.04
N VAL A 30 -12.09 -6.79 -4.64
CA VAL A 30 -12.07 -5.37 -4.33
C VAL A 30 -12.75 -5.16 -2.98
N HIS A 31 -12.07 -4.44 -2.11
CA HIS A 31 -12.55 -3.97 -0.83
C HIS A 31 -12.67 -2.45 -0.87
N LEU A 32 -13.64 -1.94 -0.13
CA LEU A 32 -13.86 -0.52 0.10
C LEU A 32 -14.01 -0.34 1.61
N ILE A 33 -13.13 0.47 2.19
CA ILE A 33 -13.20 0.84 3.61
C ILE A 33 -13.24 2.36 3.74
N PRO A 34 -13.81 2.89 4.83
CA PRO A 34 -13.67 4.30 5.18
C PRO A 34 -12.20 4.77 5.17
N LEU A 35 -11.96 6.01 4.75
CA LEU A 35 -10.60 6.59 4.76
C LEU A 35 -10.01 6.67 6.18
N GLU A 36 -10.86 6.81 7.19
CA GLU A 36 -10.48 6.77 8.61
C GLU A 36 -9.91 5.43 9.08
N ASP A 37 -10.24 4.33 8.39
CA ASP A 37 -9.71 2.99 8.65
C ASP A 37 -8.38 2.72 7.92
N PHE A 38 -7.89 3.70 7.15
CA PHE A 38 -6.54 3.71 6.62
C PHE A 38 -5.57 4.09 7.74
N LEU A 39 -4.69 3.18 8.15
CA LEU A 39 -3.76 3.40 9.25
C LEU A 39 -2.73 4.47 8.90
N GLY A 40 -3.13 5.67 9.26
CA GLY A 40 -2.41 6.82 9.74
C GLY A 40 -3.44 7.68 10.50
N GLU A 41 -3.08 8.29 11.63
CA GLU A 41 -4.06 9.13 12.34
C GLU A 41 -4.41 10.32 11.45
N ARG A 42 -5.68 10.42 11.03
CA ARG A 42 -6.13 11.57 10.24
C ARG A 42 -6.09 12.80 11.12
N VAL A 43 -5.20 13.72 10.80
CA VAL A 43 -5.07 15.00 11.51
C VAL A 43 -6.02 16.03 10.91
N SER A 44 -6.22 15.98 9.59
CA SER A 44 -7.15 16.83 8.85
C SER A 44 -7.56 16.18 7.54
N ASP A 45 -8.33 16.88 6.69
CA ASP A 45 -8.72 16.35 5.39
C ASP A 45 -7.55 16.03 4.45
N VAL A 46 -6.41 16.67 4.71
CA VAL A 46 -5.24 16.70 3.84
C VAL A 46 -4.00 16.08 4.49
N LEU A 47 -4.06 15.78 5.79
CA LEU A 47 -2.91 15.41 6.62
C LEU A 47 -3.15 14.10 7.35
N LEU A 48 -2.23 13.15 7.18
CA LEU A 48 -2.18 11.87 7.89
C LEU A 48 -0.91 11.80 8.74
N ASN A 49 -0.97 11.14 9.89
CA ASN A 49 0.23 10.68 10.58
C ASN A 49 0.57 9.26 10.12
N ALA A 50 1.55 9.10 9.23
CA ALA A 50 1.96 7.82 8.67
C ALA A 50 3.49 7.68 8.71
N TRP A 51 3.97 6.45 8.93
CA TRP A 51 5.40 6.15 9.05
C TRP A 51 6.16 6.93 10.14
N GLY A 52 5.44 7.47 11.14
CA GLY A 52 6.01 8.28 12.23
C GLY A 52 6.15 9.77 11.90
N ASP A 53 5.61 10.22 10.77
CA ASP A 53 5.68 11.60 10.31
C ASP A 53 4.31 12.10 9.80
N TYR A 54 4.19 13.42 9.66
CA TYR A 54 3.04 14.03 8.99
C TYR A 54 3.21 13.94 7.48
N VAL A 55 2.19 13.39 6.81
CA VAL A 55 2.13 13.16 5.36
C VAL A 55 0.92 13.88 4.79
N GLN A 56 1.18 14.85 3.92
CA GLN A 56 0.17 15.56 3.15
C GLN A 56 -0.16 14.83 1.86
N LEU A 57 -1.46 14.68 1.61
CA LEU A 57 -2.01 14.01 0.42
C LEU A 57 -2.31 14.97 -0.73
N VAL A 58 -2.31 16.28 -0.46
CA VAL A 58 -2.56 17.33 -1.45
C VAL A 58 -1.53 18.45 -1.29
N ASP A 59 -1.27 19.17 -2.39
CA ASP A 59 -0.31 20.26 -2.42
C ASP A 59 -0.94 21.55 -1.87
N GLU A 60 -0.88 21.71 -0.54
CA GLU A 60 -1.41 22.88 0.18
C GLU A 60 -0.31 23.63 0.96
N THR A 61 -0.45 24.96 1.07
CA THR A 61 0.48 25.83 1.82
C THR A 61 -0.20 26.36 3.10
N PRO A 62 0.46 26.31 4.28
CA PRO A 62 1.81 25.80 4.52
C PRO A 62 1.90 24.27 4.43
N CYS A 63 3.01 23.78 3.86
CA CYS A 63 3.32 22.35 3.81
C CYS A 63 3.93 21.91 5.15
N VAL A 64 3.55 20.75 5.67
CA VAL A 64 3.99 20.22 6.98
C VAL A 64 4.51 18.79 6.82
N GLY A 65 5.75 18.56 7.25
CA GLY A 65 6.38 17.24 7.25
C GLY A 65 6.78 16.79 5.84
N TYR A 66 6.01 15.87 5.28
CA TYR A 66 6.21 15.32 3.95
C TYR A 66 4.94 15.47 3.11
N ARG A 67 5.08 15.48 1.80
CA ARG A 67 3.98 15.40 0.84
C ARG A 67 4.13 14.21 -0.09
N ILE A 68 3.01 13.71 -0.55
CA ILE A 68 2.93 12.67 -1.58
C ILE A 68 1.74 12.93 -2.51
N ASP A 69 1.97 12.79 -3.81
CA ASP A 69 0.86 12.71 -4.76
C ASP A 69 0.08 11.41 -4.51
N VAL A 70 -1.19 11.53 -4.13
CA VAL A 70 -2.10 10.38 -3.93
C VAL A 70 -2.11 9.44 -5.13
N ARG A 71 -1.95 9.95 -6.36
CA ARG A 71 -1.87 9.11 -7.56
C ARG A 71 -0.62 8.24 -7.57
N ALA A 72 0.47 8.68 -6.93
CA ALA A 72 1.69 7.90 -6.77
C ALA A 72 1.54 6.74 -5.77
N LEU A 73 0.51 6.79 -4.90
CA LEU A 73 0.16 5.69 -4.00
C LEU A 73 -0.55 4.54 -4.73
N ARG A 74 -1.06 4.74 -5.95
CA ARG A 74 -1.69 3.65 -6.70
C ARG A 74 -0.72 2.48 -6.88
N GLY A 75 -1.18 1.29 -6.54
CA GLY A 75 -0.36 0.09 -6.48
C GLY A 75 0.43 -0.07 -5.18
N ALA A 76 0.27 0.80 -4.17
CA ALA A 76 0.89 0.63 -2.86
C ALA A 76 0.52 -0.72 -2.24
N LEU A 77 1.51 -1.38 -1.65
CA LEU A 77 1.30 -2.58 -0.86
C LEU A 77 0.75 -2.18 0.51
N LEU A 78 -0.31 -2.85 0.91
CA LEU A 78 -1.01 -2.62 2.16
C LEU A 78 -0.93 -3.86 3.05
N GLY A 79 -0.80 -3.68 4.36
CA GLY A 79 -1.12 -4.73 5.34
C GLY A 79 -2.59 -4.68 5.68
N VAL A 80 -3.38 -5.70 5.34
CA VAL A 80 -4.81 -5.71 5.64
C VAL A 80 -5.02 -6.14 7.08
N VAL A 81 -5.77 -5.34 7.84
CA VAL A 81 -6.02 -5.52 9.27
C VAL A 81 -7.44 -5.99 9.52
N ARG A 82 -7.57 -6.93 10.46
CA ARG A 82 -8.85 -7.36 11.04
C ARG A 82 -8.66 -7.57 12.54
N LYS A 83 -9.49 -6.91 13.36
CA LYS A 83 -9.48 -7.00 14.83
C LYS A 83 -8.08 -6.78 15.42
N GLY A 84 -7.38 -5.78 14.90
CA GLY A 84 -6.03 -5.40 15.34
C GLY A 84 -4.90 -6.34 14.91
N LYS A 85 -5.15 -7.28 13.97
CA LYS A 85 -4.13 -8.19 13.45
C LYS A 85 -4.02 -8.08 11.93
N VAL A 86 -2.80 -8.16 11.41
CA VAL A 86 -2.58 -8.25 9.96
C VAL A 86 -3.02 -9.64 9.48
N VAL A 87 -4.05 -9.68 8.65
CA VAL A 87 -4.65 -10.92 8.11
C VAL A 87 -4.32 -11.19 6.64
N GLY A 88 -3.69 -10.23 5.96
CA GLY A 88 -3.31 -10.39 4.57
C GLY A 88 -2.58 -9.20 3.98
N ALA A 89 -2.35 -9.25 2.67
CA ALA A 89 -1.80 -8.15 1.89
C ALA A 89 -2.89 -7.52 1.00
N GLY A 90 -2.80 -6.22 0.82
CA GLY A 90 -3.65 -5.44 -0.08
C GLY A 90 -2.82 -4.74 -1.16
N LEU A 91 -3.45 -4.44 -2.28
CA LEU A 91 -2.91 -3.60 -3.33
C LEU A 91 -3.82 -2.39 -3.50
N LEU A 92 -3.32 -1.19 -3.21
CA LEU A 92 -4.10 0.04 -3.32
C LEU A 92 -4.50 0.27 -4.78
N LEU A 93 -5.81 0.43 -5.01
CA LEU A 93 -6.35 0.74 -6.32
C LEU A 93 -6.62 2.23 -6.46
N ASP A 94 -7.20 2.83 -5.42
CA ASP A 94 -7.53 4.25 -5.40
C ASP A 94 -7.73 4.77 -3.96
N VAL A 95 -7.61 6.09 -3.80
CA VAL A 95 -7.97 6.82 -2.58
C VAL A 95 -8.95 7.91 -2.98
N GLU A 96 -10.19 7.74 -2.56
CA GLU A 96 -11.26 8.70 -2.76
C GLU A 96 -11.43 9.57 -1.50
N GLU A 97 -12.22 10.64 -1.58
CA GLU A 97 -12.39 11.63 -0.50
C GLU A 97 -12.75 11.01 0.86
N LYS A 98 -13.52 9.91 0.86
CA LYS A 98 -14.03 9.26 2.08
C LYS A 98 -13.75 7.77 2.17
N ALA A 99 -13.09 7.20 1.17
CA ALA A 99 -12.92 5.76 1.09
C ALA A 99 -11.59 5.36 0.44
N VAL A 100 -11.06 4.24 0.89
CA VAL A 100 -9.89 3.60 0.31
C VAL A 100 -10.34 2.33 -0.41
N LYS A 101 -9.96 2.23 -1.69
CA LYS A 101 -10.26 1.09 -2.54
C LYS A 101 -9.01 0.26 -2.74
N PHE A 102 -9.07 -1.01 -2.40
CA PHE A 102 -7.92 -1.90 -2.54
C PHE A 102 -8.32 -3.32 -2.93
N LEU A 103 -7.36 -4.08 -3.47
CA LEU A 103 -7.51 -5.47 -3.86
C LEU A 103 -6.87 -6.37 -2.81
N SER A 104 -7.59 -7.34 -2.26
CA SER A 104 -7.03 -8.32 -1.32
C SER A 104 -7.71 -9.68 -1.37
N ARG A 105 -6.99 -10.72 -0.96
CA ARG A 105 -7.54 -12.06 -0.69
C ARG A 105 -8.17 -12.20 0.69
N ALA A 106 -7.96 -11.22 1.59
CA ALA A 106 -8.60 -11.23 2.89
C ALA A 106 -10.13 -11.21 2.72
N GLU A 107 -10.84 -11.95 3.56
CA GLU A 107 -12.30 -11.96 3.50
C GLU A 107 -12.87 -10.64 4.03
N GLU A 108 -12.39 -10.21 5.18
CA GLU A 108 -12.85 -8.97 5.81
C GLU A 108 -11.65 -8.12 6.18
N ALA A 109 -11.87 -6.81 6.18
CA ALA A 109 -10.92 -5.81 6.58
C ALA A 109 -11.67 -4.75 7.40
N ASP A 110 -11.12 -4.41 8.57
CA ASP A 110 -11.54 -3.25 9.36
C ASP A 110 -10.44 -2.18 9.42
N GLY A 111 -9.36 -2.37 8.65
CA GLY A 111 -8.37 -1.34 8.39
C GLY A 111 -7.25 -1.81 7.47
N VAL A 112 -6.38 -0.89 7.08
CA VAL A 112 -5.18 -1.20 6.26
C VAL A 112 -3.97 -0.38 6.69
N ILE A 113 -2.77 -0.97 6.64
CA ILE A 113 -1.49 -0.29 6.91
C ILE A 113 -0.83 0.03 5.59
N LEU A 114 -0.48 1.29 5.36
CA LEU A 114 0.29 1.69 4.18
C LEU A 114 1.76 1.24 4.29
N GLY A 115 2.20 0.36 3.40
CA GLY A 115 3.60 -0.02 3.28
C GLY A 115 4.44 1.05 2.56
N THR A 116 5.75 0.84 2.49
CA THR A 116 6.70 1.77 1.83
C THR A 116 6.97 1.42 0.37
N MET A 117 6.29 0.40 -0.16
CA MET A 117 6.49 -0.14 -1.49
C MET A 117 5.19 -0.11 -2.28
N SER A 118 5.30 0.12 -3.58
CA SER A 118 4.24 0.05 -4.58
C SER A 118 4.59 -0.96 -5.66
N LEU A 119 3.58 -1.42 -6.40
CA LEU A 119 3.73 -2.25 -7.57
C LEU A 119 3.34 -1.47 -8.83
N THR A 120 4.14 -1.61 -9.88
CA THR A 120 3.77 -1.16 -11.23
C THR A 120 2.63 -2.02 -11.80
N PRO A 121 2.01 -1.64 -12.94
CA PRO A 121 1.04 -2.49 -13.63
C PRO A 121 1.56 -3.91 -13.96
N ASP A 122 2.88 -4.05 -14.14
CA ASP A 122 3.54 -5.33 -14.40
C ASP A 122 3.92 -6.11 -13.12
N PHE A 123 3.45 -5.65 -11.94
CA PHE A 123 3.73 -6.19 -10.61
C PHE A 123 5.20 -6.08 -10.18
N GLU A 124 5.93 -5.10 -10.71
CA GLU A 124 7.29 -4.84 -10.28
C GLU A 124 7.32 -3.87 -9.10
N GLU A 125 8.18 -4.17 -8.12
CA GLU A 125 8.32 -3.37 -6.90
C GLU A 125 8.98 -2.01 -7.19
N ARG A 126 8.39 -0.94 -6.64
CA ARG A 126 8.90 0.43 -6.66
C ARG A 126 8.73 1.06 -5.28
N ALA A 127 9.78 1.68 -4.75
CA ALA A 127 9.69 2.41 -3.48
C ALA A 127 8.75 3.62 -3.63
N ILE A 128 7.88 3.81 -2.64
CA ILE A 128 7.07 5.02 -2.54
C ILE A 128 8.03 6.17 -2.19
N GLN A 129 7.96 7.25 -2.98
CA GLN A 129 8.78 8.42 -2.79
C GLN A 129 7.95 9.49 -2.07
N LEU A 130 8.47 9.97 -0.95
CA LEU A 130 7.93 11.11 -0.22
C LEU A 130 8.78 12.33 -0.56
N GLU A 131 8.12 13.45 -0.81
CA GLU A 131 8.80 14.72 -0.98
C GLU A 131 8.77 15.46 0.36
N LYS A 132 9.91 15.99 0.78
CA LYS A 132 9.94 16.80 1.98
C LYS A 132 9.24 18.14 1.70
N CYS A 133 8.38 18.56 2.61
CA CYS A 133 8.12 20.00 2.79
C CYS A 133 9.44 20.67 3.27
#